data_AF-A0A557ZZB4-F1
#
_entry.id   AF-A0A557ZZB4-F1
#
_cell.length_a   1.000
_cell.length_b   1.000
_cell.length_c   1.000
_cell.angle_alpha   90.00
_cell.angle_beta   90.00
_cell.angle_gamma   90.00
#
_symmetry.space_group_name_H-M   'P 1'
#
loop_
_entity.id
_entity.type
_entity.pdbx_description
1 polymer ?
#
loop_
_entity_poly.entity_id
_entity_poly.type
_entity_poly.pdbx_seq_one_letter_code
_entity_poly.pdbx_strand_id
1 'polypeptide(L)'
;MNREALATAHATRLNSADSLLPSSDPFAGNGEHVGRFRAENGDSAADGFATRSEVGERSRDSLWRALVEYRLTVHLAGPAPGESLAEILTRWDEHLADVAPPGDWDTAAVIPRPSRDSAGSAELLRHGFAPVRVLAVRPADRLSTPGPATEPGVRIRPAEAGDLGTAVELYTELQRYDAQFGLVTLRGNADELLAADLADQLDRTEPTVWIAELYGRPLGLLQLQFPPVTSWVSPYVSAGRVGYLSSLHVAEAARSSGVGTALAAHAHQLFDEVSVDAVLLHHALANPRSTPFWYSQGYRPLWTYWYRRPAVPPPVTHRPQTPRSA
;
A
#
# COMPACT_ATOMS: atom_id res chain seq x y z
N MET A 1 -5.25 3.70 32.28
CA MET A 1 -5.94 2.43 31.89
C MET A 1 -4.91 1.33 31.63
N ASN A 2 -5.02 0.08 32.12
CA ASN A 2 -3.95 -0.92 31.89
C ASN A 2 -3.84 -1.35 30.40
N ARG A 3 -2.71 -1.99 30.04
CA ARG A 3 -2.37 -2.32 28.63
C ARG A 3 -3.35 -3.30 27.97
N GLU A 4 -3.76 -4.32 28.70
CA GLU A 4 -4.68 -5.34 28.19
C GLU A 4 -6.07 -4.74 27.95
N ALA A 5 -6.54 -3.88 28.85
CA ALA A 5 -7.77 -3.11 28.66
C ALA A 5 -7.69 -2.19 27.43
N LEU A 6 -6.55 -1.52 27.22
CA LEU A 6 -6.34 -0.67 26.04
C LEU A 6 -6.36 -1.48 24.73
N ALA A 7 -5.65 -2.60 24.68
CA ALA A 7 -5.63 -3.48 23.51
C ALA A 7 -7.04 -4.04 23.20
N THR A 8 -7.79 -4.43 24.25
CA THR A 8 -9.16 -4.93 24.12
C THR A 8 -10.12 -3.85 23.62
N ALA A 9 -10.04 -2.64 24.17
CA ALA A 9 -10.84 -1.50 23.74
C ALA A 9 -10.52 -1.11 22.29
N HIS A 10 -9.24 -1.12 21.92
CA HIS A 10 -8.80 -0.88 20.55
C HIS A 10 -9.35 -1.94 19.58
N ALA A 11 -9.21 -3.23 19.90
CA ALA A 11 -9.75 -4.31 19.07
C ALA A 11 -11.27 -4.21 18.90
N THR A 12 -12.00 -3.89 19.96
CA THR A 12 -13.46 -3.67 19.91
C THR A 12 -13.82 -2.52 18.98
N ARG A 13 -13.07 -1.41 19.05
CA ARG A 13 -13.21 -0.26 18.16
C ARG A 13 -12.98 -0.65 16.69
N LEU A 14 -11.91 -1.38 16.40
CA LEU A 14 -11.58 -1.80 15.04
C LEU A 14 -12.65 -2.72 14.46
N ASN A 15 -13.05 -3.75 15.21
CA ASN A 15 -14.10 -4.67 14.78
C ASN A 15 -15.43 -3.96 14.50
N SER A 16 -15.75 -2.91 15.27
CA SER A 16 -16.94 -2.09 15.05
C SER A 16 -16.83 -1.21 13.81
N ALA A 17 -15.62 -0.79 13.42
CA ALA A 17 -15.38 0.01 12.23
C ALA A 17 -15.41 -0.83 10.95
N ASP A 18 -14.89 -2.07 11.01
CA ASP A 18 -14.82 -2.97 9.88
C ASP A 18 -14.58 -4.43 10.29
N SER A 19 -15.51 -5.32 9.93
CA SER A 19 -15.42 -6.75 10.26
C SER A 19 -14.33 -7.50 9.49
N LEU A 20 -13.75 -6.90 8.44
CA LEU A 20 -12.63 -7.49 7.69
C LEU A 20 -11.27 -7.17 8.31
N LEU A 21 -11.21 -6.35 9.36
CA LEU A 21 -9.96 -6.13 10.07
C LEU A 21 -9.60 -7.37 10.91
N PRO A 22 -8.32 -7.76 10.94
CA PRO A 22 -7.85 -8.86 11.78
C PRO A 22 -8.01 -8.53 13.26
N SER A 23 -8.19 -9.56 14.09
CA SER A 23 -8.26 -9.42 15.55
C SER A 23 -6.89 -9.23 16.20
N SER A 24 -5.82 -9.64 15.52
CA SER A 24 -4.42 -9.43 15.91
C SER A 24 -3.79 -8.27 15.13
N ASP A 25 -2.78 -7.60 15.72
CA ASP A 25 -2.00 -6.59 15.01
C ASP A 25 -1.21 -7.23 13.84
N PRO A 26 -1.55 -6.93 12.57
CA PRO A 26 -0.88 -7.53 11.42
C PRO A 26 0.53 -6.99 11.19
N PHE A 27 0.92 -5.95 11.92
CA PHE A 27 2.23 -5.33 11.83
C PHE A 27 3.19 -5.82 12.94
N ALA A 28 2.71 -6.63 13.89
CA ALA A 28 3.53 -7.17 14.96
C ALA A 28 4.70 -8.01 14.40
N GLY A 29 5.92 -7.75 14.88
CA GLY A 29 7.13 -8.46 14.44
C GLY A 29 7.72 -7.98 13.11
N ASN A 30 7.10 -7.00 12.44
CA ASN A 30 7.65 -6.43 11.21
C ASN A 30 8.70 -5.37 11.52
N GLY A 31 9.97 -5.75 11.39
CA GLY A 31 11.13 -4.88 11.61
C GLY A 31 11.70 -4.95 13.03
N GLU A 32 12.81 -4.25 13.23
CA GLU A 32 13.48 -4.09 14.51
C GLU A 32 12.68 -3.15 15.41
N HIS A 33 12.41 -3.53 16.66
CA HIS A 33 11.73 -2.66 17.61
C HIS A 33 12.68 -1.55 18.11
N VAL A 34 12.31 -0.29 17.88
CA VAL A 34 13.15 0.87 18.17
C VAL A 34 12.57 1.82 19.22
N GLY A 35 11.29 1.68 19.57
CA GLY A 35 10.70 2.55 20.58
C GLY A 35 9.28 2.16 20.97
N ARG A 36 8.88 2.61 22.15
CA ARG A 36 7.52 2.47 22.65
C ARG A 36 7.08 3.76 23.32
N PHE A 37 5.85 4.18 23.02
CA PHE A 37 5.27 5.42 23.49
C PHE A 37 3.92 5.14 24.15
N ARG A 38 3.56 5.97 25.13
CA ARG A 38 2.30 5.85 25.84
C ARG A 38 1.82 7.21 26.30
N ALA A 39 0.54 7.48 26.09
CA ALA A 39 -0.12 8.72 26.47
C ALA A 39 -1.48 8.40 27.10
N GLU A 40 -1.86 9.17 28.12
CA GLU A 40 -3.17 9.11 28.76
C GLU A 40 -3.71 10.54 28.87
N ASN A 41 -4.94 10.76 28.43
CA ASN A 41 -5.60 12.05 28.52
C ASN A 41 -7.07 11.85 28.93
N GLY A 42 -7.37 12.17 30.19
CA GLY A 42 -8.65 11.86 30.81
C GLY A 42 -8.96 10.37 30.70
N ASP A 43 -10.13 10.05 30.13
CA ASP A 43 -10.60 8.68 29.90
C ASP A 43 -10.08 8.07 28.57
N SER A 44 -9.21 8.78 27.84
CA SER A 44 -8.59 8.30 26.61
C SER A 44 -7.13 7.91 26.82
N ALA A 45 -6.67 6.93 26.05
CA ALA A 45 -5.29 6.51 26.10
C ALA A 45 -4.82 5.96 24.76
N ALA A 46 -3.52 6.02 24.55
CA ALA A 46 -2.85 5.46 23.39
C ALA A 46 -1.57 4.73 23.80
N ASP A 47 -1.28 3.62 23.12
CA ASP A 47 0.01 2.94 23.12
C ASP A 47 0.56 2.97 21.68
N GLY A 48 1.84 3.26 21.51
CA GLY A 48 2.52 3.30 20.22
C GLY A 48 3.75 2.40 20.22
N PHE A 49 3.94 1.63 19.15
CA PHE A 49 5.07 0.72 18.98
C PHE A 49 5.81 1.09 17.69
N ALA A 50 7.05 1.52 17.84
CA ALA A 50 7.89 1.92 16.71
C ALA A 50 8.80 0.77 16.28
N THR A 51 8.81 0.48 14.99
CA THR A 51 9.75 -0.44 14.36
C THR A 51 10.51 0.22 13.22
N ARG A 52 11.72 -0.25 12.97
CA ARG A 52 12.56 0.11 11.84
C ARG A 52 12.67 -1.08 10.91
N SER A 53 12.47 -0.88 9.62
CA SER A 53 12.72 -1.90 8.61
C SER A 53 13.56 -1.32 7.48
N GLU A 54 14.48 -2.13 6.97
CA GLU A 54 15.41 -1.76 5.93
C GLU A 54 15.39 -2.81 4.82
N VAL A 55 15.41 -2.35 3.57
CA VAL A 55 15.53 -3.20 2.39
C VAL A 55 16.77 -2.77 1.61
N GLY A 56 17.54 -3.74 1.12
CA GLY A 56 18.69 -3.45 0.27
C GLY A 56 18.28 -2.89 -1.09
N GLU A 57 19.14 -2.06 -1.70
CA GLU A 57 18.90 -1.44 -3.01
C GLU A 57 18.69 -2.43 -4.16
N ARG A 58 19.15 -3.68 -4.00
CA ARG A 58 18.95 -4.77 -4.97
C ARG A 58 17.72 -5.63 -4.65
N SER A 59 16.97 -5.31 -3.61
CA SER A 59 15.71 -6.00 -3.30
C SER A 59 14.60 -5.52 -4.24
N ARG A 60 13.69 -6.44 -4.63
CA ARG A 60 12.47 -6.11 -5.38
C ARG A 60 11.61 -5.10 -4.63
N ASP A 61 11.57 -5.19 -3.30
CA ASP A 61 10.83 -4.27 -2.44
C ASP A 61 11.33 -2.83 -2.56
N SER A 62 12.62 -2.62 -2.88
CA SER A 62 13.21 -1.27 -3.00
C SER A 62 12.54 -0.41 -4.08
N LEU A 63 11.86 -1.04 -5.04
CA LEU A 63 11.16 -0.37 -6.14
C LEU A 63 9.83 0.27 -5.69
N TRP A 64 9.28 -0.18 -4.56
CA TRP A 64 7.91 0.14 -4.15
C TRP A 64 7.82 0.87 -2.80
N ARG A 65 8.95 1.16 -2.18
CA ARG A 65 9.05 1.87 -0.90
C ARG A 65 10.40 2.57 -0.74
N ALA A 66 10.48 3.43 0.27
CA ALA A 66 11.73 3.93 0.80
C ALA A 66 12.60 2.76 1.31
N LEU A 67 13.93 2.90 1.22
CA LEU A 67 14.87 1.86 1.67
C LEU A 67 14.73 1.63 3.18
N VAL A 68 14.48 2.69 3.95
CA VAL A 68 14.24 2.63 5.38
C VAL A 68 12.84 3.15 5.70
N GLU A 69 12.00 2.33 6.33
CA GLU A 69 10.76 2.81 6.95
C GLU A 69 10.86 2.73 8.47
N TYR A 70 10.53 3.84 9.12
CA TYR A 70 10.21 3.91 10.54
C TYR A 70 8.70 3.84 10.66
N ARG A 71 8.18 2.73 11.19
CA ARG A 71 6.76 2.49 11.32
C ARG A 71 6.32 2.69 12.75
N LEU A 72 5.19 3.35 12.97
CA LEU A 72 4.54 3.42 14.27
C LEU A 72 3.15 2.78 14.17
N THR A 73 2.94 1.67 14.85
CA THR A 73 1.60 1.09 15.07
C THR A 73 1.04 1.68 16.35
N VAL A 74 -0.26 1.97 16.35
CA VAL A 74 -0.91 2.65 17.47
C VAL A 74 -2.18 1.92 17.89
N HIS A 75 -2.33 1.72 19.19
CA HIS A 75 -3.57 1.26 19.80
C HIS A 75 -4.23 2.44 20.51
N LEU A 76 -5.49 2.67 20.20
CA LEU A 76 -6.26 3.82 20.67
C LEU A 76 -7.52 3.37 21.40
N ALA A 77 -7.83 4.06 22.49
CA ALA A 77 -9.00 3.80 23.33
C ALA A 77 -9.55 5.08 23.96
N GLY A 78 -10.82 5.02 24.39
CA GLY A 78 -11.55 6.12 25.00
C GLY A 78 -12.31 7.01 24.01
N PRO A 79 -13.03 8.04 24.52
CA PRO A 79 -13.93 8.87 23.73
C PRO A 79 -13.23 9.92 22.85
N ALA A 80 -12.01 10.34 23.21
CA ALA A 80 -11.23 11.37 22.51
C ALA A 80 -9.78 10.91 22.26
N PRO A 81 -9.56 9.79 21.54
CA PRO A 81 -8.23 9.19 21.41
C PRO A 81 -7.25 10.02 20.57
N GLY A 82 -7.73 11.04 19.86
CA GLY A 82 -6.89 11.93 19.05
C GLY A 82 -5.85 12.68 19.89
N GLU A 83 -6.23 13.18 21.08
CA GLU A 83 -5.30 13.93 21.93
C GLU A 83 -4.16 13.05 22.47
N SER A 84 -4.47 11.82 22.87
CA SER A 84 -3.45 10.83 23.25
C SER A 84 -2.58 10.43 22.04
N LEU A 85 -3.15 10.36 20.84
CA LEU A 85 -2.39 10.12 19.61
C LEU A 85 -1.40 11.27 19.34
N ALA A 86 -1.85 12.52 19.46
CA ALA A 86 -1.00 13.70 19.28
C ALA A 86 0.22 13.69 20.21
N GLU A 87 0.02 13.36 21.49
CA GLU A 87 1.12 13.25 22.44
C GLU A 87 2.13 12.13 22.06
N ILE A 88 1.64 10.99 21.57
CA ILE A 88 2.53 9.95 21.01
C ILE A 88 3.30 10.45 19.80
N LEU A 89 2.65 11.18 18.88
CA LEU A 89 3.31 11.70 17.69
C LEU A 89 4.41 12.70 18.05
N THR A 90 4.20 13.58 19.04
CA THR A 90 5.25 14.48 19.54
C THR A 90 6.47 13.72 20.05
N ARG A 91 6.25 12.71 20.90
CA ARG A 91 7.36 11.89 21.44
C ARG A 91 8.03 11.04 20.37
N TRP A 92 7.29 10.57 19.37
CA TRP A 92 7.85 9.83 18.26
C TRP A 92 8.64 10.74 17.31
N ASP A 93 8.21 11.97 17.09
CA ASP A 93 8.95 12.97 16.32
C ASP A 93 10.31 13.29 16.97
N GLU A 94 10.35 13.45 18.29
CA GLU A 94 11.59 13.60 19.06
C GLU A 94 12.50 12.38 18.86
N HIS A 95 11.96 11.18 18.99
CA HIS A 95 12.73 9.95 18.76
C HIS A 95 13.26 9.85 17.32
N LEU A 96 12.45 10.17 16.31
CA LEU A 96 12.86 10.14 14.91
C LEU A 96 14.01 11.11 14.63
N ALA A 97 14.01 12.29 15.25
CA ALA A 97 15.09 13.26 15.11
C ALA A 97 16.45 12.72 15.61
N ASP A 98 16.43 11.79 16.56
CA ASP A 98 17.65 11.15 17.09
C ASP A 98 18.13 9.97 16.23
N VAL A 99 17.22 9.24 15.58
CA VAL A 99 17.53 7.94 14.93
C VAL A 99 17.47 7.95 13.40
N ALA A 100 16.98 9.02 12.78
CA ALA A 100 16.82 9.11 11.33
C ALA A 100 17.54 10.34 10.75
N PRO A 101 18.23 10.22 9.61
CA PRO A 101 18.91 11.34 8.97
C PRO A 101 17.90 12.39 8.47
N PRO A 102 18.04 13.67 8.84
CA PRO A 102 17.17 14.73 8.33
C PRO A 102 17.30 14.91 6.81
N GLY A 103 16.18 15.02 6.11
CA GLY A 103 16.15 15.32 4.68
C GLY A 103 16.39 14.13 3.74
N ASP A 104 16.65 12.93 4.25
CA ASP A 104 16.92 11.76 3.40
C ASP A 104 15.64 11.20 2.77
N TRP A 105 15.50 11.38 1.46
CA TRP A 105 14.33 10.97 0.70
C TRP A 105 14.13 9.45 0.66
N ASP A 106 15.17 8.65 0.88
CA ASP A 106 15.06 7.19 0.97
C ASP A 106 14.71 6.67 2.37
N THR A 107 14.29 7.59 3.25
CA THR A 107 13.62 7.29 4.52
C THR A 107 12.15 7.70 4.51
N ALA A 108 11.30 6.97 5.22
CA ALA A 108 9.92 7.38 5.46
C ALA A 108 9.47 7.05 6.88
N ALA A 109 8.66 7.94 7.48
CA ALA A 109 7.88 7.64 8.66
C ALA A 109 6.48 7.19 8.22
N VAL A 110 5.99 6.07 8.76
CA VAL A 110 4.76 5.41 8.29
C VAL A 110 3.85 5.04 9.45
N ILE A 111 2.59 5.45 9.38
CA ILE A 111 1.55 5.05 10.33
C ILE A 111 0.41 4.36 9.56
N PRO A 112 0.34 3.02 9.54
CA PRO A 112 -0.83 2.34 9.04
C PRO A 112 -2.02 2.55 9.99
N ARG A 113 -3.17 2.89 9.43
CA ARG A 113 -4.43 3.09 10.14
C ARG A 113 -5.53 2.32 9.42
N PRO A 114 -6.44 1.64 10.14
CA PRO A 114 -7.66 1.14 9.53
C PRO A 114 -8.41 2.27 8.83
N SER A 115 -8.75 2.11 7.55
CA SER A 115 -9.24 3.23 6.73
C SER A 115 -10.55 3.83 7.23
N ARG A 116 -11.35 3.06 7.98
CA ARG A 116 -12.62 3.50 8.59
C ARG A 116 -12.47 4.01 10.02
N ASP A 117 -11.28 3.92 10.62
CA ASP A 117 -10.98 4.51 11.93
C ASP A 117 -10.39 5.92 11.76
N SER A 118 -11.27 6.92 11.59
CA SER A 118 -10.89 8.31 11.30
C SER A 118 -10.42 9.12 12.52
N ALA A 119 -10.53 8.58 13.74
CA ALA A 119 -10.04 9.30 14.91
C ALA A 119 -8.52 9.48 14.83
N GLY A 120 -8.05 10.69 15.14
CA GLY A 120 -6.63 11.03 15.05
C GLY A 120 -6.15 11.52 13.68
N SER A 121 -7.01 11.53 12.65
CA SER A 121 -6.58 11.96 11.31
C SER A 121 -6.14 13.43 11.24
N ALA A 122 -6.79 14.31 12.00
CA ALA A 122 -6.40 15.72 12.04
C ALA A 122 -5.02 15.89 12.70
N GLU A 123 -4.71 15.07 13.69
CA GLU A 123 -3.44 15.06 14.40
C GLU A 123 -2.33 14.55 13.49
N LEU A 124 -2.55 13.48 12.72
CA LEU A 124 -1.61 13.02 11.70
C LEU A 124 -1.26 14.13 10.69
N LEU A 125 -2.26 14.88 10.20
CA LEU A 125 -2.05 16.01 9.30
C LEU A 125 -1.22 17.13 9.95
N ARG A 126 -1.49 17.48 11.22
CA ARG A 126 -0.72 18.49 11.96
C ARG A 126 0.74 18.09 12.15
N HIS A 127 1.03 16.80 12.23
CA HIS A 127 2.39 16.24 12.29
C HIS A 127 3.03 15.99 10.90
N GLY A 128 2.40 16.49 9.83
CA GLY A 128 2.95 16.44 8.47
C GLY A 128 2.81 15.10 7.76
N PHE A 129 1.94 14.20 8.25
CA PHE A 129 1.62 12.98 7.54
C PHE A 129 0.52 13.23 6.50
N ALA A 130 0.67 12.60 5.34
CA ALA A 130 -0.36 12.54 4.30
C ALA A 130 -0.82 11.09 4.09
N PRO A 131 -2.10 10.84 3.76
CA PRO A 131 -2.53 9.51 3.38
C PRO A 131 -2.03 9.23 1.95
N VAL A 132 -1.13 8.26 1.80
CA VAL A 132 -0.40 8.05 0.53
C VAL A 132 -0.74 6.71 -0.12
N ARG A 133 -0.72 5.61 0.66
CA ARG A 133 -0.94 4.26 0.14
C ARG A 133 -2.17 3.63 0.78
N VAL A 134 -2.95 2.89 0.01
CA VAL A 134 -4.07 2.09 0.50
C VAL A 134 -3.80 0.62 0.23
N LEU A 135 -4.04 -0.23 1.23
CA LEU A 135 -4.31 -1.64 1.02
C LEU A 135 -5.83 -1.80 0.92
N ALA A 136 -6.30 -2.08 -0.29
CA ALA A 136 -7.71 -2.22 -0.61
C ALA A 136 -8.12 -3.68 -0.59
N VAL A 137 -9.38 -3.94 -0.27
CA VAL A 137 -9.96 -5.28 -0.17
C VAL A 137 -11.20 -5.41 -1.05
N ARG A 138 -11.32 -6.55 -1.72
CA ARG A 138 -12.53 -7.04 -2.39
C ARG A 138 -12.89 -8.42 -1.83
N PRO A 139 -13.97 -8.56 -1.05
CA PRO A 139 -14.50 -9.87 -0.63
C PRO A 139 -15.06 -10.65 -1.82
N ALA A 140 -15.00 -11.99 -1.76
CA ALA A 140 -15.48 -12.88 -2.81
C ALA A 140 -17.00 -12.75 -3.08
N ASP A 141 -17.81 -12.58 -2.03
CA ASP A 141 -19.29 -12.56 -2.11
C ASP A 141 -19.91 -11.32 -2.78
N ARG A 142 -19.09 -10.41 -3.32
CA ARG A 142 -19.62 -9.33 -4.16
C ARG A 142 -19.96 -9.92 -5.51
N LEU A 143 -21.22 -10.33 -5.68
CA LEU A 143 -21.84 -10.78 -6.93
C LEU A 143 -21.08 -10.20 -8.13
N SER A 144 -20.23 -11.01 -8.73
CA SER A 144 -19.58 -10.66 -9.97
C SER A 144 -20.71 -10.38 -10.96
N THR A 145 -20.73 -9.16 -11.53
CA THR A 145 -21.48 -8.88 -12.76
C THR A 145 -21.21 -10.02 -13.73
N PRO A 146 -22.20 -10.49 -14.53
CA PRO A 146 -21.98 -11.54 -15.52
C PRO A 146 -20.64 -11.34 -16.22
N GLY A 147 -19.88 -12.43 -16.41
CA GLY A 147 -18.49 -12.44 -16.88
C GLY A 147 -18.25 -11.45 -18.04
N PRO A 148 -17.02 -10.96 -18.20
CA PRO A 148 -16.73 -9.73 -18.92
C PRO A 148 -17.51 -9.68 -20.22
N ALA A 149 -18.26 -8.58 -20.43
CA ALA A 149 -18.65 -8.23 -21.78
C ALA A 149 -17.38 -8.30 -22.63
N THR A 150 -17.42 -9.00 -23.76
CA THR A 150 -16.27 -9.11 -24.64
C THR A 150 -15.92 -7.71 -25.12
N GLU A 151 -14.94 -7.08 -24.47
CA GLU A 151 -14.44 -5.77 -24.87
C GLU A 151 -13.88 -5.91 -26.29
N PRO A 152 -14.48 -5.25 -27.29
CA PRO A 152 -14.13 -5.50 -28.68
C PRO A 152 -12.64 -5.29 -28.94
N GLY A 153 -11.98 -6.31 -29.49
CA GLY A 153 -10.56 -6.26 -29.82
C GLY A 153 -9.62 -6.51 -28.64
N VAL A 154 -10.12 -6.75 -27.43
CA VAL A 154 -9.30 -7.16 -26.28
C VAL A 154 -9.17 -8.69 -26.26
N ARG A 155 -7.93 -9.18 -26.24
CA ARG A 155 -7.59 -10.58 -26.00
C ARG A 155 -6.67 -10.66 -24.80
N ILE A 156 -7.02 -11.47 -23.81
CA ILE A 156 -6.18 -11.72 -22.63
C ILE A 156 -5.59 -13.13 -22.76
N ARG A 157 -4.29 -13.26 -22.53
CA ARG A 157 -3.59 -14.54 -22.55
C ARG A 157 -2.49 -14.58 -21.48
N PRO A 158 -2.04 -15.78 -21.06
CA PRO A 158 -0.83 -15.91 -20.29
C PRO A 158 0.34 -15.23 -21.00
N ALA A 159 1.20 -14.56 -20.23
CA ALA A 159 2.46 -14.06 -20.74
C ALA A 159 3.42 -15.25 -20.94
N GLU A 160 4.19 -15.20 -22.03
CA GLU A 160 5.20 -16.20 -22.39
C GLU A 160 6.60 -15.60 -22.23
N ALA A 161 7.65 -16.43 -22.27
CA ALA A 161 9.03 -15.95 -22.16
C ALA A 161 9.39 -14.87 -23.20
N GLY A 162 8.78 -14.92 -24.39
CA GLY A 162 8.95 -13.92 -25.44
C GLY A 162 8.37 -12.54 -25.11
N ASP A 163 7.46 -12.45 -24.13
CA ASP A 163 6.86 -11.18 -23.70
C ASP A 163 7.71 -10.40 -22.70
N LEU A 164 8.86 -10.95 -22.23
CA LEU A 164 9.65 -10.34 -21.16
C LEU A 164 9.96 -8.86 -21.41
N GLY A 165 10.40 -8.50 -22.62
CA GLY A 165 10.67 -7.10 -22.98
C GLY A 165 9.44 -6.21 -22.86
N THR A 166 8.30 -6.68 -23.37
CA THR A 166 7.02 -5.96 -23.30
C THR A 166 6.54 -5.80 -21.85
N ALA A 167 6.66 -6.87 -21.05
CA ALA A 167 6.27 -6.85 -19.66
C ALA A 167 7.12 -5.86 -18.87
N VAL A 168 8.44 -5.84 -19.08
CA VAL A 168 9.36 -4.85 -18.46
C VAL A 168 8.98 -3.42 -18.87
N GLU A 169 8.71 -3.17 -20.15
CA GLU A 169 8.31 -1.84 -20.63
C GLU A 169 7.02 -1.34 -19.95
N LEU A 170 5.97 -2.17 -19.90
CA LEU A 170 4.71 -1.85 -19.25
C LEU A 170 4.89 -1.64 -17.74
N TYR A 171 5.74 -2.44 -17.10
CA TYR A 171 6.02 -2.32 -15.66
C TYR A 171 6.81 -1.06 -15.33
N THR A 172 7.79 -0.70 -16.16
CA THR A 172 8.54 0.54 -16.00
C THR A 172 7.66 1.76 -16.28
N GLU A 173 6.72 1.69 -17.24
CA GLU A 173 5.69 2.74 -17.41
C GLU A 173 4.84 2.90 -16.15
N LEU A 174 4.38 1.80 -15.55
CA LEU A 174 3.66 1.82 -14.27
C LEU A 174 4.45 2.53 -13.17
N GLN A 175 5.73 2.16 -12.97
CA GLN A 175 6.56 2.78 -11.93
C GLN A 175 6.76 4.28 -12.17
N ARG A 176 7.03 4.69 -13.41
CA ARG A 176 7.19 6.12 -13.76
C ARG A 176 5.91 6.91 -13.47
N TYR A 177 4.75 6.30 -13.71
CA TYR A 177 3.48 6.94 -13.38
C TYR A 177 3.26 7.03 -11.86
N ASP A 178 3.49 5.94 -11.12
CA ASP A 178 3.25 5.90 -9.68
C ASP A 178 4.26 6.70 -8.84
N ALA A 179 5.48 6.94 -9.37
CA ALA A 179 6.48 7.80 -8.74
C ALA A 179 5.99 9.24 -8.48
N GLN A 180 4.96 9.68 -9.20
CA GLN A 180 4.37 11.01 -9.05
C GLN A 180 3.53 11.17 -7.77
N PHE A 181 3.19 10.06 -7.10
CA PHE A 181 2.27 10.06 -5.96
C PHE A 181 2.96 9.74 -4.61
N GLY A 182 4.29 9.82 -4.55
CA GLY A 182 5.09 9.84 -3.31
C GLY A 182 5.51 8.49 -2.73
N LEU A 183 5.01 7.38 -3.27
CA LEU A 183 5.33 6.02 -2.78
C LEU A 183 6.58 5.44 -3.47
N VAL A 184 6.61 5.50 -4.81
CA VAL A 184 7.64 4.85 -5.64
C VAL A 184 8.87 5.75 -5.77
N THR A 185 10.05 5.14 -5.64
CA THR A 185 11.34 5.78 -5.91
C THR A 185 11.89 5.19 -7.19
N LEU A 186 12.10 6.00 -8.22
CA LEU A 186 12.76 5.52 -9.43
C LEU A 186 14.24 5.27 -9.14
N ARG A 187 14.69 4.05 -9.41
CA ARG A 187 16.07 3.62 -9.18
C ARG A 187 16.76 3.27 -10.50
N GLY A 188 18.05 3.56 -10.58
CA GLY A 188 18.84 3.29 -11.80
C GLY A 188 18.94 1.80 -12.16
N ASN A 189 18.73 0.91 -11.19
CA ASN A 189 18.72 -0.54 -11.36
C ASN A 189 17.30 -1.13 -11.51
N ALA A 190 16.26 -0.32 -11.66
CA ALA A 190 14.88 -0.80 -11.71
C ALA A 190 14.63 -1.79 -12.86
N ASP A 191 15.11 -1.48 -14.07
CA ASP A 191 14.90 -2.34 -15.24
C ASP A 191 15.58 -3.72 -15.07
N GLU A 192 16.77 -3.77 -14.46
CA GLU A 192 17.48 -5.03 -14.15
C GLU A 192 16.67 -5.88 -13.17
N LEU A 193 16.22 -5.28 -12.06
CA LEU A 193 15.46 -5.97 -11.03
C LEU A 193 14.08 -6.45 -11.53
N LEU A 194 13.41 -5.63 -12.35
CA LEU A 194 12.14 -5.98 -12.97
C LEU A 194 12.29 -7.11 -13.99
N ALA A 195 13.32 -7.06 -14.83
CA ALA A 195 13.57 -8.10 -15.81
C ALA A 195 13.86 -9.44 -15.12
N ALA A 196 14.65 -9.44 -14.04
CA ALA A 196 14.91 -10.65 -13.26
C ALA A 196 13.64 -11.20 -12.58
N ASP A 197 12.82 -10.36 -11.94
CA ASP A 197 11.55 -10.79 -11.32
C ASP A 197 10.57 -11.35 -12.35
N LEU A 198 10.39 -10.67 -13.48
CA LEU A 198 9.47 -11.10 -14.52
C LEU A 198 9.96 -12.37 -15.21
N ALA A 199 11.26 -12.52 -15.46
CA ALA A 199 11.81 -13.76 -16.01
C ALA A 199 11.51 -14.96 -15.10
N ASP A 200 11.74 -14.83 -13.80
CA ASP A 200 11.41 -15.89 -12.82
C ASP A 200 9.92 -16.24 -12.81
N GLN A 201 9.04 -15.25 -13.03
CA GLN A 201 7.60 -15.47 -13.03
C GLN A 201 7.07 -16.08 -14.33
N LEU A 202 7.68 -15.72 -15.47
CA LEU A 202 7.34 -16.28 -16.78
C LEU A 202 7.79 -17.74 -16.94
N ASP A 203 8.76 -18.18 -16.14
CA ASP A 203 9.23 -19.58 -16.10
C ASP A 203 8.31 -20.52 -15.29
N ARG A 204 7.30 -19.97 -14.60
CA ARG A 204 6.39 -20.77 -13.76
C ARG A 204 5.41 -21.57 -14.61
N THR A 205 5.18 -22.83 -14.20
CA THR A 205 4.20 -23.72 -14.84
C THR A 205 2.77 -23.16 -14.78
N GLU A 206 2.39 -22.56 -13.65
CA GLU A 206 1.10 -21.90 -13.49
C GLU A 206 1.26 -20.39 -13.76
N PRO A 207 0.49 -19.83 -14.71
CA PRO A 207 0.67 -18.45 -15.13
C PRO A 207 0.25 -17.47 -14.05
N THR A 208 1.17 -16.56 -13.70
CA THR A 208 0.93 -15.47 -12.75
C THR A 208 1.00 -14.09 -13.40
N VAL A 209 1.43 -14.04 -14.67
CA VAL A 209 1.53 -12.84 -15.49
C VAL A 209 0.68 -13.02 -16.75
N TRP A 210 -0.10 -12.01 -17.07
CA TRP A 210 -1.03 -12.01 -18.20
C TRP A 210 -0.84 -10.75 -19.04
N ILE A 211 -0.96 -10.90 -20.35
CA ILE A 211 -0.93 -9.82 -21.32
C ILE A 211 -2.33 -9.60 -21.88
N ALA A 212 -2.75 -8.34 -21.92
CA ALA A 212 -3.89 -7.91 -22.71
C ALA A 212 -3.42 -7.29 -24.03
N GLU A 213 -3.84 -7.92 -25.12
CA GLU A 213 -3.67 -7.43 -26.47
C GLU A 213 -4.89 -6.61 -26.87
N LEU A 214 -4.68 -5.37 -27.33
CA LEU A 214 -5.71 -4.53 -27.95
C LEU A 214 -5.45 -4.46 -29.45
N TYR A 215 -6.33 -5.06 -30.25
CA TYR A 215 -6.17 -5.23 -31.70
C TYR A 215 -4.79 -5.83 -32.07
N GLY A 216 -4.37 -6.85 -31.32
CA GLY A 216 -3.11 -7.57 -31.54
C GLY A 216 -1.85 -6.89 -30.97
N ARG A 217 -1.97 -5.74 -30.31
CA ARG A 217 -0.84 -5.06 -29.65
C ARG A 217 -0.87 -5.30 -28.14
N PRO A 218 0.22 -5.79 -27.51
CA PRO A 218 0.25 -6.08 -26.08
C PRO A 218 0.37 -4.79 -25.28
N LEU A 219 -0.76 -4.25 -24.81
CA LEU A 219 -0.86 -2.92 -24.20
C LEU A 219 -1.39 -2.96 -22.76
N GLY A 220 -1.59 -4.15 -22.20
CA GLY A 220 -1.94 -4.31 -20.80
C GLY A 220 -1.18 -5.46 -20.15
N LEU A 221 -0.88 -5.28 -18.87
CA LEU A 221 -0.18 -6.23 -18.02
C LEU A 221 -1.00 -6.47 -16.76
N LEU A 222 -1.07 -7.72 -16.33
CA LEU A 222 -1.64 -8.12 -15.05
C LEU A 222 -0.70 -9.12 -14.37
N GLN A 223 -0.44 -8.90 -13.09
CA GLN A 223 0.39 -9.76 -12.25
C GLN A 223 -0.37 -10.13 -10.98
N LEU A 224 -0.45 -11.43 -10.69
CA LEU A 224 -1.23 -12.00 -9.59
C LEU A 224 -0.34 -12.83 -8.67
N GLN A 225 -0.76 -12.96 -7.41
CA GLN A 225 -0.25 -13.95 -6.47
C GLN A 225 -1.42 -14.71 -5.87
N PHE A 226 -1.28 -16.03 -5.81
CA PHE A 226 -2.26 -16.95 -5.25
C PHE A 226 -1.75 -17.56 -3.92
N PRO A 227 -2.64 -18.02 -3.02
CA PRO A 227 -2.24 -18.84 -1.89
C PRO A 227 -1.40 -20.06 -2.33
N PRO A 228 -0.36 -20.46 -1.59
CA PRO A 228 0.09 -19.92 -0.30
C PRO A 228 1.09 -18.75 -0.39
N VAL A 229 1.46 -18.30 -1.60
CA VAL A 229 2.46 -17.23 -1.81
C VAL A 229 2.05 -15.93 -1.12
N THR A 230 0.75 -15.68 -1.00
CA THR A 230 0.14 -14.51 -0.36
C THR A 230 0.17 -14.52 1.18
N SER A 231 0.82 -15.50 1.81
CA SER A 231 0.94 -15.58 3.28
C SER A 231 1.52 -14.32 3.94
N TRP A 232 2.32 -13.53 3.21
CA TRP A 232 2.85 -12.24 3.68
C TRP A 232 1.77 -11.16 3.84
N VAL A 233 0.67 -11.22 3.07
CA VAL A 233 -0.41 -10.22 3.09
C VAL A 233 -1.67 -10.71 3.80
N SER A 234 -1.82 -12.04 3.99
CA SER A 234 -2.96 -12.61 4.71
C SER A 234 -3.21 -12.03 6.10
N PRO A 235 -2.19 -11.68 6.93
CA PRO A 235 -2.43 -11.13 8.26
C PRO A 235 -3.26 -9.83 8.26
N TYR A 236 -3.23 -9.04 7.17
CA TYR A 236 -3.88 -7.74 7.11
C TYR A 236 -5.41 -7.80 6.97
N VAL A 237 -6.00 -8.98 6.83
CA VAL A 237 -7.45 -9.16 6.63
C VAL A 237 -7.96 -10.36 7.41
N SER A 238 -9.17 -10.26 7.94
CA SER A 238 -9.89 -11.37 8.56
C SER A 238 -10.53 -12.26 7.48
N ALA A 239 -9.69 -12.98 6.74
CA ALA A 239 -10.09 -13.91 5.67
C ALA A 239 -9.13 -15.11 5.62
N GLY A 240 -9.62 -16.30 5.26
CA GLY A 240 -8.84 -17.53 5.29
C GLY A 240 -7.89 -17.68 4.11
N ARG A 241 -8.42 -17.55 2.89
CA ARG A 241 -7.68 -17.64 1.62
C ARG A 241 -7.63 -16.28 0.97
N VAL A 242 -6.43 -15.73 0.81
CA VAL A 242 -6.24 -14.36 0.31
C VAL A 242 -5.53 -14.37 -1.03
N GLY A 243 -6.14 -13.79 -2.05
CA GLY A 243 -5.49 -13.46 -3.32
C GLY A 243 -4.83 -12.08 -3.25
N TYR A 244 -3.76 -11.86 -4.02
CA TYR A 244 -3.15 -10.54 -4.14
C TYR A 244 -2.98 -10.15 -5.61
N LEU A 245 -3.58 -9.03 -5.99
CA LEU A 245 -3.37 -8.42 -7.31
C LEU A 245 -2.17 -7.48 -7.17
N SER A 246 -1.01 -7.93 -7.67
CA SER A 246 0.26 -7.23 -7.50
C SER A 246 0.32 -5.97 -8.34
N SER A 247 0.00 -6.11 -9.63
CA SER A 247 0.08 -5.02 -10.60
C SER A 247 -0.98 -5.21 -11.68
N LEU A 248 -1.61 -4.11 -12.07
CA LEU A 248 -2.39 -4.01 -13.30
C LEU A 248 -2.01 -2.69 -13.95
N HIS A 249 -1.53 -2.77 -15.18
CA HIS A 249 -1.15 -1.60 -15.95
C HIS A 249 -1.75 -1.65 -17.35
N VAL A 250 -2.12 -0.49 -17.86
CA VAL A 250 -2.53 -0.29 -19.25
C VAL A 250 -1.69 0.84 -19.80
N ALA A 251 -0.99 0.56 -20.89
CA ALA A 251 -0.17 1.53 -21.60
C ALA A 251 -0.98 2.78 -21.91
N GLU A 252 -0.34 3.94 -21.86
CA GLU A 252 -1.00 5.22 -22.13
C GLU A 252 -1.84 5.24 -23.41
N ALA A 253 -1.32 4.62 -24.48
CA ALA A 253 -1.98 4.53 -25.79
C ALA A 253 -3.28 3.72 -25.79
N ALA A 254 -3.57 2.95 -24.74
CA ALA A 254 -4.78 2.12 -24.60
C ALA A 254 -5.64 2.53 -23.38
N ARG A 255 -5.37 3.67 -22.75
CA ARG A 255 -6.22 4.14 -21.63
C ARG A 255 -7.63 4.46 -22.13
N SER A 256 -8.62 4.22 -21.27
CA SER A 256 -10.04 4.39 -21.57
C SER A 256 -10.59 3.50 -22.70
N SER A 257 -9.91 2.39 -23.03
CA SER A 257 -10.35 1.45 -24.07
C SER A 257 -11.04 0.18 -23.52
N GLY A 258 -11.33 0.11 -22.22
CA GLY A 258 -11.89 -1.08 -21.56
C GLY A 258 -10.88 -2.15 -21.15
N VAL A 259 -9.62 -2.08 -21.59
CA VAL A 259 -8.57 -3.08 -21.29
C VAL A 259 -8.38 -3.30 -19.78
N GLY A 260 -8.35 -2.23 -18.99
CA GLY A 260 -8.18 -2.34 -17.54
C GLY A 260 -9.33 -3.09 -16.87
N THR A 261 -10.58 -2.80 -17.27
CA THR A 261 -11.76 -3.50 -16.78
C THR A 261 -11.76 -4.97 -17.17
N ALA A 262 -11.37 -5.29 -18.41
CA ALA A 262 -11.24 -6.67 -18.87
C ALA A 262 -10.19 -7.45 -18.05
N LEU A 263 -9.02 -6.84 -17.78
CA LEU A 263 -7.97 -7.44 -16.94
C LEU A 263 -8.44 -7.64 -15.49
N ALA A 264 -9.14 -6.67 -14.91
CA ALA A 264 -9.66 -6.80 -13.55
C ALA A 264 -10.70 -7.91 -13.43
N ALA A 265 -11.63 -7.99 -14.39
CA ALA A 265 -12.62 -9.07 -14.46
C ALA A 265 -11.94 -10.44 -14.61
N HIS A 266 -10.93 -10.54 -15.47
CA HIS A 266 -10.15 -11.76 -15.63
C HIS A 266 -9.42 -12.16 -14.35
N ALA A 267 -8.79 -11.21 -13.65
CA ALA A 267 -8.15 -11.45 -12.36
C ALA A 267 -9.15 -12.01 -11.33
N HIS A 268 -10.35 -11.43 -11.25
CA HIS A 268 -11.39 -11.87 -10.32
C HIS A 268 -11.86 -13.29 -10.64
N GLN A 269 -12.03 -13.64 -11.92
CA GLN A 269 -12.35 -15.00 -12.32
C GLN A 269 -11.30 -16.02 -11.87
N LEU A 270 -10.01 -15.73 -12.11
CA LEU A 270 -8.92 -16.61 -11.67
C LEU A 270 -8.88 -16.79 -10.15
N PHE A 271 -9.20 -15.73 -9.40
CA PHE A 271 -9.31 -15.78 -7.95
C PHE A 271 -10.52 -16.59 -7.46
N ASP A 272 -11.66 -16.47 -8.14
CA ASP A 272 -12.87 -17.24 -7.88
C ASP A 272 -12.63 -18.74 -8.15
N GLU A 273 -11.89 -19.09 -9.21
CA GLU A 273 -11.53 -20.47 -9.57
C GLU A 273 -10.70 -21.19 -8.50
N VAL A 274 -9.86 -20.45 -7.76
CA VAL A 274 -9.07 -21.00 -6.65
C VAL A 274 -9.68 -20.74 -5.27
N SER A 275 -10.94 -20.28 -5.25
CA SER A 275 -11.74 -20.03 -4.05
C SER A 275 -11.01 -19.17 -3.01
N VAL A 276 -10.55 -17.97 -3.40
CA VAL A 276 -10.10 -16.98 -2.39
C VAL A 276 -11.30 -16.33 -1.72
N ASP A 277 -11.19 -16.05 -0.43
CA ASP A 277 -12.22 -15.36 0.36
C ASP A 277 -12.16 -13.84 0.18
N ALA A 278 -10.96 -13.31 -0.08
CA ALA A 278 -10.71 -11.90 -0.32
C ALA A 278 -9.52 -11.68 -1.26
N VAL A 279 -9.62 -10.66 -2.10
CA VAL A 279 -8.51 -10.16 -2.91
C VAL A 279 -8.03 -8.84 -2.33
N LEU A 280 -6.72 -8.74 -2.14
CA LEU A 280 -6.05 -7.52 -1.71
C LEU A 280 -5.23 -6.91 -2.84
N LEU A 281 -5.07 -5.59 -2.81
CA LEU A 281 -4.11 -4.87 -3.65
C LEU A 281 -3.64 -3.59 -2.97
N HIS A 282 -2.46 -3.13 -3.35
CA HIS A 282 -2.01 -1.79 -2.99
C HIS A 282 -2.26 -0.81 -4.15
N HIS A 283 -2.66 0.41 -3.81
CA HIS A 283 -2.63 1.53 -4.77
C HIS A 283 -2.24 2.83 -4.07
N ALA A 284 -1.67 3.76 -4.83
CA ALA A 284 -1.48 5.14 -4.36
C ALA A 284 -2.86 5.83 -4.26
N LEU A 285 -3.16 6.43 -3.12
CA LEU A 285 -4.45 7.07 -2.86
C LEU A 285 -4.66 8.30 -3.75
N ALA A 286 -3.61 9.10 -3.92
CA ALA A 286 -3.65 10.32 -4.74
C ALA A 286 -3.68 10.04 -6.25
N ASN A 287 -3.47 8.79 -6.70
CA ASN A 287 -3.50 8.45 -8.11
C ASN A 287 -4.95 8.60 -8.65
N PRO A 288 -5.20 9.59 -9.53
CA PRO A 288 -6.56 9.94 -9.94
C PRO A 288 -7.19 8.93 -10.91
N ARG A 289 -6.41 7.94 -11.37
CA ARG A 289 -6.89 6.85 -12.24
C ARG A 289 -7.11 5.59 -11.43
N SER A 290 -6.10 5.16 -10.67
CA SER A 290 -6.16 3.91 -9.91
C SER A 290 -7.25 3.93 -8.84
N THR A 291 -7.36 5.01 -8.06
CA THR A 291 -8.33 5.10 -6.96
C THR A 291 -9.79 4.93 -7.43
N PRO A 292 -10.33 5.74 -8.36
CA PRO A 292 -11.70 5.55 -8.83
C PRO A 292 -11.87 4.22 -9.58
N PHE A 293 -10.86 3.77 -10.34
CA PHE A 293 -10.91 2.49 -11.03
C PHE A 293 -11.09 1.31 -10.07
N TRP A 294 -10.24 1.17 -9.06
CA TRP A 294 -10.32 0.04 -8.14
C TRP A 294 -11.63 0.06 -7.34
N TYR A 295 -12.12 1.23 -6.95
CA TYR A 295 -13.41 1.32 -6.25
C TYR A 295 -14.58 0.94 -7.15
N SER A 296 -14.51 1.25 -8.45
CA SER A 296 -15.51 0.76 -9.42
C SER A 296 -15.41 -0.74 -9.67
N GLN A 297 -14.24 -1.36 -9.46
CA GLN A 297 -14.03 -2.82 -9.52
C GLN A 297 -14.44 -3.55 -8.23
N GLY A 298 -15.12 -2.87 -7.31
CA GLY A 298 -15.62 -3.47 -6.07
C GLY A 298 -14.56 -3.60 -4.98
N TYR A 299 -13.42 -2.92 -5.08
CA TYR A 299 -12.51 -2.75 -3.96
C TYR A 299 -12.97 -1.61 -3.05
N ARG A 300 -12.52 -1.65 -1.81
CA ARG A 300 -12.62 -0.52 -0.87
C ARG A 300 -11.38 -0.46 0.02
N PRO A 301 -11.02 0.71 0.57
CA PRO A 301 -9.93 0.80 1.53
C PRO A 301 -10.16 -0.10 2.75
N LEU A 302 -9.14 -0.85 3.15
CA LEU A 302 -9.10 -1.57 4.43
C LEU A 302 -8.07 -0.91 5.36
N TRP A 303 -6.87 -0.66 4.85
CA TRP A 303 -5.82 0.09 5.55
C TRP A 303 -5.35 1.28 4.73
N THR A 304 -5.16 2.41 5.41
CA THR A 304 -4.53 3.61 4.88
C THR A 304 -3.18 3.78 5.56
N TYR A 305 -2.13 3.86 4.76
CA TYR A 305 -0.78 4.13 5.22
C TYR A 305 -0.55 5.63 5.10
N TRP A 306 -0.37 6.26 6.26
CA TRP A 306 -0.02 7.66 6.38
C TRP A 306 1.49 7.79 6.34
N TYR A 307 2.00 8.59 5.41
CA TYR A 307 3.42 8.76 5.15
C TYR A 307 3.85 10.18 5.48
N ARG A 308 5.02 10.30 6.08
CA ARG A 308 5.86 11.51 6.06
C ARG A 308 7.20 11.12 5.43
N ARG A 309 7.54 11.77 4.32
CA ARG A 309 8.71 11.46 3.50
C ARG A 309 9.41 12.78 3.12
N PRO A 310 10.68 13.01 3.49
CA PRO A 310 11.56 12.14 4.28
C PRO A 310 11.03 11.88 5.71
N ALA A 311 11.53 10.84 6.41
CA ALA A 311 11.05 10.49 7.76
C ALA A 311 11.17 11.67 8.75
N VAL A 312 12.30 12.39 8.64
CA VAL A 312 12.57 13.66 9.32
C VAL A 312 12.74 14.73 8.24
N PRO A 313 11.91 15.79 8.23
CA PRO A 313 12.05 16.90 7.30
C PRO A 313 13.46 17.55 7.38
N PRO A 314 13.98 18.11 6.29
CA PRO A 314 15.21 18.89 6.38
C PRO A 314 15.01 20.10 7.30
N PRO A 315 16.04 20.55 8.03
CA PRO A 315 15.94 21.74 8.86
C PRO A 315 15.50 22.94 8.02
N VAL A 316 14.50 23.67 8.50
CA VAL A 316 14.01 24.87 7.82
C VAL A 316 15.10 25.93 7.87
N THR A 317 15.81 26.12 6.76
CA THR A 317 16.71 27.27 6.60
C THR A 317 15.84 28.49 6.32
N HIS A 318 15.62 29.32 7.34
CA HIS A 318 15.11 30.66 7.12
C HIS A 318 16.12 31.41 6.23
N ARG A 319 15.80 31.59 4.94
CA ARG A 319 16.50 32.59 4.13
C ARG A 319 16.31 33.94 4.83
N PRO A 320 17.39 34.69 5.15
CA PRO A 320 17.22 36.04 5.65
C PRO A 320 16.41 36.83 4.62
N GLN A 321 15.32 37.44 5.07
CA GLN A 321 14.55 38.38 4.26
C GLN A 321 15.52 39.47 3.81
N THR A 322 15.80 39.51 2.50
CA THR A 322 16.53 40.62 1.91
C THR A 322 15.68 41.87 2.19
N PRO A 323 16.20 42.90 2.89
CA PRO A 323 15.42 44.10 3.14
C PRO A 323 15.02 44.68 1.78
N ARG A 324 13.71 44.85 1.57
CA ARG A 324 13.20 45.59 0.42
C ARG A 324 13.79 46.99 0.52
N SER A 325 14.68 47.33 -0.41
CA SER A 325 15.16 48.70 -0.59
C SER A 325 13.94 49.59 -0.84
N ALA A 326 13.81 50.62 -0.01
CA ALA A 326 12.81 51.68 -0.13
C ALA A 326 13.13 52.60 -1.32
#